data_AF-A0A455UBX4-F1
#
_entry.id   AF-A0A455UBX4-F1
#
_cell.length_a   1.000
_cell.length_b   1.000
_cell.length_c   1.000
_cell.angle_alpha   90.00
_cell.angle_beta   90.00
_cell.angle_gamma   90.00
#
_symmetry.space_group_name_H-M   'P 1'
#
loop_
_entity.id
_entity.type
_entity.pdbx_description
1 polymer ?
#
loop_
_entity_poly.entity_id
_entity_poly.type
_entity_poly.pdbx_seq_one_letter_code
_entity_poly.pdbx_strand_id
1 'polypeptide(L)' 'MSQTPAYPNLFRPLTIGHLTLPNRVLMGSMHTNLEEAPNGFERLAAFYAERAREG' A
#
# COMPACT_ATOMS: atom_id res chain seq x y z
N MET A 1 -17.28 -24.46 15.79
CA MET A 1 -16.48 -24.63 14.55
C MET A 1 -15.46 -23.50 14.52
N SER A 2 -14.18 -23.79 14.77
CA SER A 2 -13.13 -22.77 14.67
C SER A 2 -12.97 -22.39 13.20
N GLN A 3 -13.40 -21.18 12.85
CA GLN A 3 -13.28 -20.67 11.49
C GLN A 3 -11.82 -20.30 11.25
N THR A 4 -11.12 -21.09 10.44
CA THR A 4 -9.80 -20.70 9.95
C THR A 4 -9.96 -19.40 9.18
N PRO A 5 -9.24 -18.33 9.54
CA PRO A 5 -9.37 -17.07 8.81
C PRO A 5 -8.96 -17.30 7.36
N ALA A 6 -9.79 -16.80 6.43
CA ALA A 6 -9.38 -16.70 5.05
C ALA A 6 -8.11 -15.82 5.01
N TYR A 7 -7.02 -16.34 4.45
CA TYR A 7 -5.72 -15.67 4.37
C TYR A 7 -4.98 -15.50 5.72
N PRO A 8 -4.52 -16.58 6.36
CA PRO A 8 -3.86 -16.54 7.68
C PRO A 8 -2.54 -15.75 7.69
N ASN A 9 -2.01 -15.36 6.52
CA ASN A 9 -0.75 -14.63 6.39
C ASN A 9 -0.92 -13.16 6.01
N LEU A 10 -2.12 -12.68 5.70
CA LEU A 10 -2.32 -11.34 5.13
C LEU A 10 -1.79 -10.22 6.03
N PHE A 11 -2.08 -10.32 7.33
CA PHE A 11 -1.64 -9.35 8.34
C PHE A 11 -0.42 -9.81 9.14
N ARG A 12 0.27 -10.87 8.68
CA ARG A 12 1.53 -11.29 9.31
C ARG A 12 2.67 -10.46 8.74
N PRO A 13 3.59 -9.96 9.60
CA PRO A 13 4.74 -9.21 9.14
C PRO A 13 5.55 -9.92 8.04
N LEU A 14 6.17 -9.13 7.18
CA LEU A 14 7.02 -9.61 6.09
C LEU A 14 8.30 -8.77 6.04
N THR A 15 9.45 -9.43 6.15
CA THR A 15 10.75 -8.77 5.95
C THR A 15 11.16 -8.89 4.48
N ILE A 16 11.47 -7.75 3.86
CA ILE A 16 11.95 -7.61 2.48
C ILE A 16 13.28 -6.86 2.52
N GLY A 17 14.39 -7.58 2.31
CA GLY A 17 15.73 -7.01 2.48
C GLY A 17 15.93 -6.51 3.91
N HIS A 18 16.07 -5.20 4.09
CA HIS A 18 16.26 -4.55 5.39
C HIS A 18 14.97 -3.96 6.00
N LEU A 19 13.84 -4.01 5.29
CA LEU A 19 12.56 -3.44 5.72
C LEU A 19 11.63 -4.53 6.25
N THR A 20 10.96 -4.29 7.36
CA THR A 20 9.86 -5.15 7.85
C THR A 20 8.53 -4.43 7.67
N LEU A 21 7.65 -5.00 6.85
CA LEU A 21 6.29 -4.52 6.65
C LEU A 21 5.36 -5.11 7.70
N PRO A 22 4.40 -4.33 8.24
CA PRO A 22 3.47 -4.80 9.26
C PRO A 22 2.43 -5.79 8.70
N ASN A 23 2.14 -5.71 7.41
CA ASN A 23 1.23 -6.58 6.69
C ASN A 23 1.76 -6.87 5.27
N ARG A 24 1.00 -7.67 4.52
CA ARG A 24 1.34 -8.09 3.15
C ARG A 24 0.45 -7.45 2.09
N VAL A 25 -0.17 -6.32 2.41
CA VAL A 25 -0.93 -5.50 1.47
C VAL A 25 0.07 -4.55 0.80
N LEU A 26 0.04 -4.52 -0.53
CA LEU A 26 0.96 -3.70 -1.32
C LEU A 26 0.17 -2.93 -2.36
N MET A 27 0.52 -1.66 -2.51
CA MET A 27 0.12 -0.87 -3.65
C MET A 27 1.05 -1.19 -4.83
N GLY A 28 0.50 -1.81 -5.88
CA GLY A 28 1.26 -2.08 -7.10
C GLY A 28 1.60 -0.81 -7.88
N SER A 29 2.48 -0.95 -8.88
CA SER A 29 2.73 0.13 -9.85
C SER A 29 1.45 0.51 -10.58
N MET A 30 1.20 1.81 -10.75
CA MET A 30 0.00 2.34 -11.39
C MET A 30 0.35 3.54 -12.27
N HIS A 31 -0.27 3.60 -13.46
CA HIS A 31 -0.33 4.81 -14.27
C HIS A 31 -1.51 5.65 -13.79
N THR A 32 -1.21 6.70 -13.03
CA THR A 32 -2.26 7.53 -12.43
C THR A 32 -2.75 8.65 -13.34
N ASN A 33 -1.95 9.01 -14.36
CA ASN A 33 -2.14 10.18 -15.22
C ASN A 33 -2.30 11.50 -14.42
N LEU A 34 -1.90 11.52 -13.14
CA LEU A 34 -1.97 12.70 -12.29
C LEU A 34 -0.82 13.65 -12.59
N GLU A 35 0.33 13.09 -12.96
CA GLU A 35 1.53 13.80 -13.37
C GLU A 35 1.33 14.72 -14.59
N GLU A 36 0.36 14.41 -15.46
CA GLU A 36 0.02 15.22 -16.64
C GLU A 36 -1.02 16.32 -16.34
N ALA A 37 -1.63 16.29 -15.15
CA ALA A 37 -2.66 17.25 -14.76
C ALA A 37 -2.05 18.57 -14.23
N PRO A 38 -2.81 19.69 -14.27
CA PRO A 38 -2.42 20.90 -13.55
C PRO A 38 -2.21 20.61 -12.05
N ASN A 39 -1.06 21.03 -11.52
CA ASN A 39 -0.60 20.73 -10.16
C ASN A 39 -0.45 19.21 -9.92
N GLY A 40 0.07 18.49 -10.92
CA GLY A 40 0.14 17.04 -10.94
C GLY A 40 0.96 16.45 -9.80
N PHE A 41 2.07 17.10 -9.43
CA PHE A 41 2.90 16.65 -8.31
C PHE A 41 2.20 16.80 -6.96
N GLU A 42 1.48 17.89 -6.70
CA GLU A 42 0.73 18.04 -5.45
C GLU A 42 -0.39 17.00 -5.35
N ARG A 43 -1.09 16.73 -6.46
CA ARG A 43 -2.13 15.70 -6.52
C ARG A 43 -1.55 14.31 -6.30
N LEU A 44 -0.40 14.02 -6.89
CA LEU A 44 0.30 12.75 -6.74
C LEU A 44 0.79 12.56 -5.31
N ALA A 45 1.33 13.61 -4.69
CA ALA A 45 1.74 13.60 -3.28
C ALA A 45 0.56 13.30 -2.35
N ALA A 46 -0.57 13.99 -2.54
CA ALA A 46 -1.79 13.73 -1.77
C ALA A 46 -2.30 12.29 -1.99
N PHE A 47 -2.27 11.81 -3.24
CA PHE A 47 -2.68 10.45 -3.60
C PHE A 47 -1.87 9.36 -2.90
N TYR A 48 -0.53 9.50 -2.85
CA TYR A 48 0.33 8.53 -2.17
C TYR A 48 0.25 8.67 -0.64
N ALA A 49 0.16 9.90 -0.12
CA ALA A 49 0.04 10.15 1.32
C ALA A 49 -1.20 9.46 1.91
N GLU A 50 -2.36 9.58 1.27
CA GLU A 50 -3.60 8.93 1.72
C GLU A 50 -3.49 7.40 1.74
N ARG A 51 -2.76 6.80 0.79
CA ARG A 51 -2.59 5.34 0.71
C ARG A 51 -1.58 4.80 1.71
N ALA A 52 -0.55 5.58 2.04
CA ALA A 52 0.43 5.21 3.04
C ALA A 52 -0.06 5.42 4.48
N ARG A 53 -1.13 6.22 4.68
CA ARG A 53 -1.60 6.68 6.00
C ARG A 53 -1.92 5.55 6.98
N GLU A 54 -2.42 4.42 6.51
CA GLU A 54 -2.84 3.29 7.35
C GLU A 54 -1.87 2.10 7.36
N GLY A 55 -0.73 2.22 6.67
CA GLY A 55 0.28 1.16 6.59
C GLY A 55 -0.10 0.04 5.62
#